data_AF-A0AAU5NWQ9-F1
#
_entry.id   AF-A0AAU5NWQ9-F1
#
_cell.length_a   1.000
_cell.length_b   1.000
_cell.length_c   1.000
_cell.angle_alpha   90.00
_cell.angle_beta   90.00
_cell.angle_gamma   90.00
#
_symmetry.space_group_name_H-M   'P 1'
#
loop_
_entity.id
_entity.type
_entity.pdbx_description
1 polymer ?
#
loop_
_entity_poly.entity_id
_entity_poly.type
_entity_poly.pdbx_seq_one_letter_code
_entity_poly.pdbx_strand_id
1 'polypeptide(L)'
;MSHKRIPKRKAAIAIGGVAALGAAAILLPNANASQDNSAGAATPKTLKATGASDLSSQLAGLLGDAFAGSYYDSATQQLVVNVISGDNNNVVVQAEKAGAKVRKVQNSTAELAAAAKVLKTKATVPGTAWSVDPKTNKIQVLADSSVTGAKWDTVLSTVKGLGTNMATVKKTAGSFKTLVSGGDAIFAQTDQGGVRCSLGFNVTASDGTPAFLTAGHCGVAAKQWSDSQDGQPIATVDQATFPGNDFSLVKYDDPATQTTSDVNVGNGQTVQITQAEDATVGTQVFRMGSTTGLHDGSVTGLDATVNFQSETDPNGVDTVNGLIQTDVCAEAGDSGGSLFTQDGGAVGLTSGGSGDCTSGGETFFQPVTAALTATGATLGDGAAGAGAGAGDDTATADPSATAADPSATDGTGDQSGAVDPSATDGTGTGEDQSGTGQDTGNGADDGSSLTSNH
;
A
#
# COMPACT_ATOMS: atom_id res chain seq x y z
N MET A 1 49.78 2.75 -50.54
CA MET A 1 50.25 3.30 -51.84
C MET A 1 49.01 3.72 -52.60
N SER A 2 48.85 4.83 -53.32
CA SER A 2 49.62 6.04 -53.60
C SER A 2 48.69 6.89 -54.49
N HIS A 3 48.53 8.18 -54.18
CA HIS A 3 48.17 9.33 -55.04
C HIS A 3 47.12 9.26 -56.18
N LYS A 4 46.17 10.23 -56.16
CA LYS A 4 46.02 11.39 -57.10
C LYS A 4 44.68 12.12 -56.84
N ARG A 5 44.58 13.42 -56.53
CA ARG A 5 44.88 14.72 -57.21
C ARG A 5 43.60 15.47 -57.67
N ILE A 6 43.14 16.40 -56.81
CA ILE A 6 42.77 17.84 -56.95
C ILE A 6 42.41 18.41 -58.37
N PRO A 7 41.44 19.36 -58.49
CA PRO A 7 41.78 20.81 -58.59
C PRO A 7 40.81 21.72 -57.78
N LYS A 8 41.26 22.57 -56.84
CA LYS A 8 41.76 23.97 -56.98
C LYS A 8 40.86 24.91 -57.79
N ARG A 9 40.12 25.77 -57.08
CA ARG A 9 40.01 27.20 -57.43
C ARG A 9 40.33 28.04 -56.20
N LYS A 10 41.25 28.97 -56.41
CA LYS A 10 41.73 29.98 -55.46
C LYS A 10 40.81 31.20 -55.56
N ALA A 11 40.52 31.82 -54.42
CA ALA A 11 40.48 33.27 -54.31
C ALA A 11 40.89 33.61 -52.88
N ALA A 12 42.02 34.31 -52.76
CA ALA A 12 42.49 34.91 -51.52
C ALA A 12 42.16 36.40 -51.58
N ILE A 13 41.52 36.94 -50.55
CA ILE A 13 41.68 38.33 -50.14
C ILE A 13 41.83 38.31 -48.61
N ALA A 14 42.79 39.12 -48.16
CA ALA A 14 43.38 39.08 -46.85
C ALA A 14 42.93 40.26 -45.98
N ILE A 15 43.16 40.08 -44.67
CA ILE A 15 43.40 41.08 -43.62
C ILE A 15 42.17 41.70 -42.94
N GLY A 16 42.07 41.41 -41.63
CA GLY A 16 41.98 42.47 -40.64
C GLY A 16 40.91 42.29 -39.56
N GLY A 17 41.34 41.99 -38.33
CA GLY A 17 40.80 42.69 -37.16
C GLY A 17 40.01 41.90 -36.13
N VAL A 18 40.66 41.75 -34.96
CA VAL A 18 40.09 41.82 -33.60
C VAL A 18 39.39 40.58 -33.05
N ALA A 19 40.00 40.06 -31.99
CA ALA A 19 39.44 39.09 -31.05
C ALA A 19 38.23 39.66 -30.31
N ALA A 20 37.18 38.86 -30.16
CA ALA A 20 36.16 39.06 -29.14
C ALA A 20 35.70 37.69 -28.63
N LEU A 21 36.14 37.37 -27.40
CA LEU A 21 35.58 36.29 -26.57
C LEU A 21 34.10 36.64 -26.32
N GLY A 22 33.19 35.89 -26.95
CA GLY A 22 31.76 36.01 -26.71
C GLY A 22 31.41 35.44 -25.34
N ALA A 23 31.29 36.31 -24.34
CA ALA A 23 30.53 36.02 -23.13
C ALA A 23 29.04 36.02 -23.50
N ALA A 24 28.39 34.86 -23.40
CA ALA A 24 26.94 34.77 -23.49
C ALA A 24 26.33 35.41 -22.23
N ALA A 25 25.83 36.63 -22.38
CA ALA A 25 25.05 37.32 -21.35
C ALA A 25 23.65 36.69 -21.27
N ILE A 26 23.33 36.12 -20.11
CA ILE A 26 21.96 35.73 -19.75
C ILE A 26 21.18 37.02 -19.47
N LEU A 27 20.12 37.24 -20.24
CA LEU A 27 19.16 38.34 -20.05
C LEU A 27 18.27 38.05 -18.83
N LEU A 28 18.38 38.89 -17.80
CA LEU A 28 17.38 39.06 -16.75
C LEU A 28 16.54 40.31 -17.09
N PRO A 29 15.20 40.31 -16.90
CA PRO A 29 14.43 41.55 -16.99
C PRO A 29 14.71 42.46 -15.79
N ASN A 30 15.28 43.63 -16.08
CA ASN A 30 15.22 44.95 -15.41
C ASN A 30 15.12 44.99 -13.87
N ALA A 31 16.18 45.38 -13.14
CA ALA A 31 16.70 46.74 -12.96
C ALA A 31 15.83 47.64 -12.04
N ASN A 32 16.10 47.57 -10.74
CA ASN A 32 16.18 48.75 -9.88
C ASN A 32 17.63 48.82 -9.37
N ALA A 33 18.40 49.73 -9.95
CA ALA A 33 19.73 50.07 -9.48
C ALA A 33 19.59 51.11 -8.36
N SER A 34 19.85 50.69 -7.12
CA SER A 34 20.49 51.57 -6.15
C SER A 34 21.97 51.21 -6.16
N GLN A 35 22.79 52.12 -6.68
CA GLN A 35 24.22 52.06 -6.44
C GLN A 35 24.47 52.43 -4.98
N ASP A 36 24.76 51.44 -4.16
CA ASP A 36 25.61 51.63 -2.99
C ASP A 36 26.69 50.55 -3.01
N ASN A 37 27.90 50.99 -3.31
CA ASN A 37 29.11 50.27 -2.96
C ASN A 37 29.21 50.26 -1.44
N SER A 38 28.53 49.32 -0.81
CA SER A 38 28.73 48.91 0.58
C SER A 38 28.74 47.39 0.62
N ALA A 39 29.77 46.82 1.21
CA ALA A 39 29.89 45.39 1.50
C ALA A 39 28.86 44.96 2.57
N GLY A 40 27.56 45.09 2.26
CA GLY A 40 26.45 44.70 3.12
C GLY A 40 25.92 43.33 2.72
N ALA A 41 25.64 42.48 3.72
CA ALA A 41 25.05 41.16 3.52
C ALA A 41 23.79 41.24 2.66
N ALA A 42 23.73 40.42 1.59
CA ALA A 42 22.56 40.36 0.73
C ALA A 42 21.34 39.89 1.52
N THR A 43 20.21 40.58 1.41
CA THR A 43 19.00 40.25 2.17
C THR A 43 18.42 38.91 1.66
N PRO A 44 18.09 37.94 2.53
CA PRO A 44 17.48 36.68 2.10
C PRO A 44 16.20 36.91 1.31
N LYS A 45 16.04 36.14 0.22
CA LYS A 45 14.87 36.23 -0.67
C LYS A 45 13.72 35.39 -0.14
N THR A 46 12.50 35.87 -0.35
CA THR A 46 11.30 35.04 -0.16
C THR A 46 11.05 34.17 -1.38
N LEU A 47 10.56 32.96 -1.18
CA LEU A 47 10.33 31.98 -2.26
C LEU A 47 9.22 30.99 -1.87
N LYS A 48 8.59 30.38 -2.89
CA LYS A 48 7.68 29.24 -2.69
C LYS A 48 8.47 28.01 -2.25
N ALA A 49 7.81 27.08 -1.56
CA ALA A 49 8.44 25.85 -1.07
C ALA A 49 9.15 25.05 -2.16
N THR A 50 8.56 24.93 -3.36
CA THR A 50 9.18 24.24 -4.50
C THR A 50 10.48 24.91 -4.95
N GLY A 51 10.49 26.23 -5.06
CA GLY A 51 11.70 26.99 -5.39
C GLY A 51 12.79 26.90 -4.31
N ALA A 52 12.43 26.63 -3.05
CA ALA A 52 13.39 26.42 -1.97
C ALA A 52 14.15 25.11 -2.12
N SER A 53 13.49 24.05 -2.60
CA SER A 53 14.14 22.77 -2.90
C SER A 53 15.16 22.89 -4.04
N ASP A 54 14.80 23.61 -5.11
CA ASP A 54 15.69 23.84 -6.26
C ASP A 54 16.93 24.64 -5.83
N LEU A 55 16.72 25.75 -5.12
CA LEU A 55 17.80 26.59 -4.60
C LEU A 55 18.69 25.83 -3.61
N SER A 56 18.10 24.98 -2.76
CA SER A 56 18.85 24.13 -1.84
C SER A 56 19.78 23.17 -2.59
N SER A 57 19.29 22.55 -3.67
CA SER A 57 20.06 21.59 -4.47
C SER A 57 21.21 22.28 -5.20
N GLN A 58 20.97 23.48 -5.74
CA GLN A 58 22.01 24.31 -6.35
C GLN A 58 23.09 24.69 -5.32
N LEU A 59 22.67 25.13 -4.13
CA LEU A 59 23.60 25.52 -3.07
C LEU A 59 24.37 24.34 -2.48
N ALA A 60 23.76 23.15 -2.40
CA ALA A 60 24.48 21.94 -2.01
C ALA A 60 25.65 21.64 -2.96
N GLY A 61 25.42 21.74 -4.27
CA GLY A 61 26.47 21.56 -5.28
C GLY A 61 27.54 22.66 -5.27
N LEU A 62 27.13 23.92 -5.07
CA LEU A 62 28.04 25.06 -5.04
C LEU A 62 28.94 25.08 -3.81
N LEU A 63 28.40 24.75 -2.65
CA LEU A 63 29.07 24.88 -1.36
C LEU A 63 29.86 23.62 -0.97
N GLY A 64 29.57 22.48 -1.61
CA GLY A 64 30.26 21.21 -1.37
C GLY A 64 30.27 20.82 0.11
N ASP A 65 31.43 20.47 0.64
CA ASP A 65 31.61 20.02 2.04
C ASP A 65 31.20 21.06 3.10
N ALA A 66 31.10 22.35 2.71
CA ALA A 66 30.62 23.39 3.62
C ALA A 66 29.11 23.31 3.84
N PHE A 67 28.35 22.64 2.97
CA PHE A 67 26.90 22.49 3.09
C PHE A 67 26.54 21.46 4.18
N ALA A 68 25.78 21.91 5.18
CA ALA A 68 25.37 21.12 6.35
C ALA A 68 23.85 20.88 6.40
N GLY A 69 23.21 20.83 5.24
CA GLY A 69 21.76 20.73 5.09
C GLY A 69 21.06 22.09 4.99
N SER A 70 19.76 22.06 4.73
CA SER A 70 18.94 23.26 4.61
C SER A 70 17.51 22.97 5.09
N TYR A 71 16.74 24.03 5.35
CA TYR A 71 15.31 23.91 5.59
C TYR A 71 14.57 25.15 5.09
N TYR A 72 13.32 24.95 4.67
CA TYR A 72 12.41 26.03 4.37
C TYR A 72 11.73 26.53 5.65
N ASP A 73 11.86 27.81 5.93
CA ASP A 73 11.15 28.49 7.01
C ASP A 73 9.85 29.09 6.43
N SER A 74 8.72 28.44 6.72
CA SER A 74 7.42 28.86 6.19
C SER A 74 6.94 30.19 6.75
N ALA A 75 7.36 30.58 7.96
CA ALA A 75 6.95 31.83 8.59
C ALA A 75 7.59 33.04 7.89
N THR A 76 8.84 32.88 7.45
CA THR A 76 9.57 33.93 6.70
C THR A 76 9.56 33.70 5.20
N GLN A 77 9.03 32.56 4.74
CA GLN A 77 9.09 32.08 3.36
C GLN A 77 10.51 32.07 2.79
N GLN A 78 11.50 31.70 3.59
CA GLN A 78 12.93 31.76 3.25
C GLN A 78 13.57 30.37 3.29
N LEU A 79 14.56 30.15 2.44
CA LEU A 79 15.47 29.01 2.57
C LEU A 79 16.56 29.35 3.58
N VAL A 80 16.68 28.54 4.63
CA VAL A 80 17.80 28.59 5.56
C VAL A 80 18.80 27.51 5.19
N VAL A 81 20.04 27.90 4.91
CA VAL A 81 21.13 26.97 4.59
C VAL A 81 22.08 26.90 5.77
N ASN A 82 22.29 25.68 6.25
CA ASN A 82 23.29 25.42 7.25
C ASN A 82 24.67 25.31 6.60
N VAL A 83 25.65 25.98 7.18
CA VAL A 83 27.05 25.90 6.74
C VAL A 83 27.97 25.56 7.90
N ILE A 84 28.99 24.76 7.66
CA ILE A 84 30.03 24.50 8.65
C ILE A 84 30.89 25.75 8.83
N SER A 85 31.17 26.11 10.07
CA SER A 85 32.11 27.19 10.37
C SER A 85 33.53 26.74 10.08
N GLY A 86 34.12 27.28 9.01
CA GLY A 86 35.57 27.29 8.77
C GLY A 86 36.01 28.69 8.34
N ASP A 87 37.31 28.90 8.09
CA ASP A 87 37.91 30.20 7.70
C ASP A 87 37.42 30.75 6.34
N ASN A 88 36.50 30.05 5.67
CA ASN A 88 36.02 30.37 4.34
C ASN A 88 34.82 31.34 4.39
N ASN A 89 35.08 32.64 4.58
CA ASN A 89 34.06 33.69 4.41
C ASN A 89 33.38 33.68 3.01
N ASN A 90 34.00 33.03 2.01
CA ASN A 90 33.48 32.94 0.65
C ASN A 90 32.19 32.10 0.54
N VAL A 91 32.03 31.02 1.31
CA VAL A 91 30.83 30.15 1.21
C VAL A 91 29.56 30.81 1.75
N VAL A 92 29.69 31.60 2.83
CA VAL A 92 28.58 32.39 3.39
C VAL A 92 28.11 33.43 2.37
N VAL A 93 29.06 34.18 1.79
CA VAL A 93 28.77 35.22 0.79
C VAL A 93 28.10 34.63 -0.45
N GLN A 94 28.50 33.44 -0.90
CA GLN A 94 27.88 32.78 -2.05
C GLN A 94 26.43 32.39 -1.77
N ALA A 95 26.16 31.80 -0.60
CA ALA A 95 24.80 31.42 -0.21
C ALA A 95 23.87 32.64 0.00
N GLU A 96 24.39 33.71 0.63
CA GLU A 96 23.66 34.98 0.78
C GLU A 96 23.35 35.63 -0.58
N LYS A 97 24.33 35.67 -1.50
CA LYS A 97 24.14 36.18 -2.87
C LYS A 97 23.09 35.39 -3.65
N ALA A 98 23.01 34.08 -3.41
CA ALA A 98 21.97 33.23 -4.00
C ALA A 98 20.58 33.50 -3.40
N GLY A 99 20.50 34.25 -2.30
CA GLY A 99 19.25 34.63 -1.63
C GLY A 99 18.87 33.72 -0.47
N ALA A 100 19.76 32.84 -0.01
CA ALA A 100 19.51 32.01 1.17
C ALA A 100 19.89 32.74 2.45
N LYS A 101 19.15 32.48 3.53
CA LYS A 101 19.56 32.85 4.88
C LYS A 101 20.59 31.84 5.37
N VAL A 102 21.79 32.31 5.69
CA VAL A 102 22.85 31.41 6.14
C VAL A 102 22.80 31.24 7.66
N ARG A 103 22.94 29.99 8.11
CA ARG A 103 23.11 29.66 9.51
C ARG A 103 24.36 28.82 9.69
N LYS A 104 25.27 29.29 10.54
CA LYS A 104 26.46 28.53 10.91
C LYS A 104 26.06 27.42 11.87
N VAL A 105 26.53 26.20 11.61
CA VAL A 105 26.26 25.02 12.44
C VAL A 105 27.54 24.25 12.72
N GLN A 106 27.45 23.28 13.63
CA GLN A 106 28.62 22.53 14.14
C GLN A 106 28.82 21.22 13.39
N ASN A 107 27.75 20.47 13.11
CA ASN A 107 27.84 19.13 12.58
C ASN A 107 27.81 19.11 11.06
N SER A 108 28.90 18.56 10.54
CA SER A 108 29.08 17.82 9.29
C SER A 108 27.86 17.16 8.67
N THR A 109 27.58 17.28 7.36
CA THR A 109 26.81 16.22 6.67
C THR A 109 27.52 14.87 6.81
N ALA A 110 28.85 14.85 6.70
CA ALA A 110 29.65 13.65 6.89
C ALA A 110 29.63 13.14 8.35
N GLU A 111 29.69 14.05 9.33
CA GLU A 111 29.61 13.68 10.75
C GLU A 111 28.23 13.13 11.12
N LEU A 112 27.16 13.74 10.63
CA LEU A 112 25.78 13.25 10.81
C LEU A 112 25.59 11.88 10.13
N ALA A 113 26.16 11.66 8.94
CA ALA A 113 26.13 10.36 8.27
C ALA A 113 26.90 9.28 9.07
N ALA A 114 28.06 9.64 9.64
CA ALA A 114 28.83 8.74 10.50
C ALA A 114 28.06 8.37 11.78
N ALA A 115 27.39 9.34 12.42
CA ALA A 115 26.54 9.09 13.57
C ALA A 115 25.32 8.21 13.23
N ALA A 116 24.69 8.42 12.07
CA ALA A 116 23.62 7.56 11.58
C ALA A 116 24.07 6.11 11.36
N LYS A 117 25.33 5.89 10.91
CA LYS A 117 25.91 4.56 10.80
C LYS A 117 26.07 3.87 12.16
N VAL A 118 26.45 4.61 13.20
CA VAL A 118 26.51 4.08 14.57
C VAL A 118 25.11 3.69 15.07
N LEU A 119 24.09 4.51 14.84
CA LEU A 119 22.70 4.18 15.16
C LEU A 119 22.25 2.91 14.44
N LYS A 120 22.53 2.80 13.14
CA LYS A 120 22.22 1.59 12.35
C LYS A 120 22.88 0.33 12.93
N THR A 121 24.10 0.43 13.43
CA THR A 121 24.80 -0.73 14.00
C THR A 121 24.34 -1.08 15.42
N LYS A 122 23.98 -0.10 16.24
CA LYS A 122 23.80 -0.30 17.70
C LYS A 122 22.38 -0.08 18.23
N ALA A 123 21.52 0.59 17.47
CA ALA A 123 20.19 1.02 17.89
C ALA A 123 19.08 0.67 16.87
N THR A 124 19.34 -0.28 15.97
CA THR A 124 18.30 -0.90 15.14
C THR A 124 17.45 -1.81 16.02
N VAL A 125 16.38 -1.24 16.56
CA VAL A 125 15.42 -1.90 17.45
C VAL A 125 14.04 -1.70 16.82
N PRO A 126 13.18 -2.73 16.70
CA PRO A 126 11.81 -2.54 16.21
C PRO A 126 11.10 -1.42 16.97
N GLY A 127 10.46 -0.50 16.23
CA GLY A 127 9.84 0.70 16.79
C GLY A 127 10.74 1.93 16.90
N THR A 128 11.93 1.93 16.27
CA THR A 128 12.80 3.12 16.16
C THR A 128 12.92 3.67 14.75
N ALA A 129 13.11 4.97 14.64
CA ALA A 129 13.40 5.67 13.39
C ALA A 129 14.39 6.81 13.66
N TRP A 130 15.19 7.21 12.66
CA TRP A 130 16.03 8.40 12.80
C TRP A 130 16.15 9.19 11.52
N SER A 131 16.26 10.51 11.67
CA SER A 131 16.41 11.46 10.57
C SER A 131 17.36 12.59 10.96
N VAL A 132 17.99 13.23 9.98
CA VAL A 132 18.72 14.48 10.22
C VAL A 132 17.70 15.60 10.30
N ASP A 133 17.68 16.33 11.42
CA ASP A 133 16.92 17.55 11.57
C ASP A 133 17.81 18.76 11.24
N PRO A 134 17.66 19.35 10.04
CA PRO A 134 18.43 20.53 9.65
C PRO A 134 18.09 21.75 10.51
N LYS A 135 16.97 21.82 11.25
CA LYS A 135 16.68 22.94 12.16
C LYS A 135 17.49 22.87 13.44
N THR A 136 17.78 21.70 13.98
CA THR A 136 18.66 21.57 15.15
C THR A 136 20.10 21.22 14.78
N ASN A 137 20.36 20.85 13.52
CA ASN A 137 21.63 20.30 13.03
C ASN A 137 22.05 19.06 13.83
N LYS A 138 21.09 18.19 14.14
CA LYS A 138 21.28 16.93 14.90
C LYS A 138 20.52 15.80 14.23
N ILE A 139 20.83 14.57 14.61
CA ILE A 139 19.94 13.44 14.35
C ILE A 139 18.81 13.44 15.37
N GLN A 140 17.58 13.39 14.90
CA GLN A 140 16.42 13.06 15.73
C GLN A 140 16.17 11.56 15.65
N VAL A 141 16.24 10.88 16.79
CA VAL A 141 15.83 9.49 16.97
C VAL A 141 14.43 9.50 17.58
N LEU A 142 13.50 8.85 16.91
CA LEU A 142 12.17 8.57 17.43
C LEU A 142 12.14 7.12 17.90
N ALA A 143 11.49 6.89 19.04
CA ALA A 143 11.20 5.56 19.55
C ALA A 143 9.75 5.52 20.00
N ASP A 144 9.01 4.55 19.48
CA ASP A 144 7.57 4.42 19.66
C ASP A 144 7.21 3.86 21.05
N SER A 145 5.92 3.62 21.30
CA SER A 145 5.45 3.11 22.59
C SER A 145 5.91 1.68 22.90
N SER A 146 6.22 0.86 21.89
CA SER A 146 6.68 -0.53 22.05
C SER A 146 8.13 -0.63 22.55
N VAL A 147 8.94 0.40 22.31
CA VAL A 147 10.35 0.45 22.74
C VAL A 147 10.45 0.73 24.24
N THR A 148 10.49 -0.33 25.05
CA THR A 148 10.52 -0.28 26.53
C THR A 148 11.66 -1.11 27.13
N GLY A 149 11.92 -0.95 28.43
CA GLY A 149 12.93 -1.73 29.15
C GLY A 149 14.32 -1.71 28.51
N ALA A 150 14.93 -2.88 28.37
CA ALA A 150 16.28 -3.02 27.78
C ALA A 150 16.39 -2.45 26.36
N LYS A 151 15.32 -2.54 25.55
CA LYS A 151 15.29 -1.95 24.20
C LYS A 151 15.44 -0.43 24.26
N TRP A 152 14.72 0.20 25.18
CA TRP A 152 14.83 1.65 25.43
C TRP A 152 16.22 2.04 25.94
N ASP A 153 16.79 1.27 26.86
CA ASP A 153 18.11 1.53 27.41
C ASP A 153 19.21 1.45 26.34
N THR A 154 19.11 0.51 25.40
CA THR A 154 20.02 0.40 24.23
C THR A 154 19.94 1.64 23.34
N VAL A 155 18.74 2.11 23.00
CA VAL A 155 18.56 3.31 22.17
C VAL A 155 19.10 4.54 22.89
N LEU A 156 18.72 4.72 24.17
CA LEU A 156 19.11 5.87 24.97
C LEU A 156 20.63 5.92 25.21
N SER A 157 21.27 4.79 25.51
CA SER A 157 22.72 4.72 25.71
C SER A 157 23.50 4.96 24.42
N THR A 158 23.02 4.45 23.28
CA THR A 158 23.63 4.70 21.96
C THR A 158 23.57 6.19 21.61
N VAL A 159 22.40 6.83 21.79
CA VAL A 159 22.23 8.27 21.55
C VAL A 159 23.11 9.10 22.48
N LYS A 160 23.20 8.75 23.77
CA LYS A 160 24.11 9.40 24.72
C LYS A 160 25.58 9.25 24.31
N GLY A 161 25.98 8.09 23.80
CA GLY A 161 27.34 7.81 23.33
C GLY A 161 27.77 8.62 22.10
N LEU A 162 26.82 9.12 21.31
CA LEU A 162 27.08 10.04 20.19
C LEU A 162 27.33 11.49 20.63
N GLY A 163 26.98 11.82 21.88
CA GLY A 163 27.10 13.17 22.44
C GLY A 163 25.83 14.02 22.23
N THR A 164 25.60 14.92 23.19
CA THR A 164 24.39 15.77 23.27
C THR A 164 24.23 16.75 22.10
N ASN A 165 25.31 17.01 21.37
CA ASN A 165 25.30 17.87 20.18
C ASN A 165 25.07 17.11 18.88
N MET A 166 25.08 15.78 18.87
CA MET A 166 24.98 14.99 17.64
C MET A 166 23.59 14.39 17.44
N ALA A 167 22.98 13.84 18.49
CA ALA A 167 21.70 13.16 18.40
C ALA A 167 20.80 13.46 19.61
N THR A 168 19.49 13.39 19.39
CA THR A 168 18.46 13.49 20.44
C THR A 168 17.50 12.33 20.29
N VAL A 169 16.91 11.88 21.40
CA VAL A 169 15.88 10.84 21.39
C VAL A 169 14.55 11.42 21.87
N LYS A 170 13.46 11.09 21.18
CA LYS A 170 12.10 11.45 21.55
C LYS A 170 11.22 10.20 21.56
N LYS A 171 10.47 10.01 22.64
CA LYS A 171 9.41 9.02 22.71
C LYS A 171 8.18 9.54 21.93
N THR A 172 7.63 8.73 21.03
CA THR A 172 6.37 9.03 20.34
C THR A 172 5.22 8.24 20.96
N ALA A 173 4.00 8.76 20.81
CA ALA A 173 2.79 8.02 21.16
C ALA A 173 2.47 6.99 20.05
N GLY A 174 1.90 5.85 20.43
CA GLY A 174 1.60 4.75 19.51
C GLY A 174 2.85 3.98 19.04
N SER A 175 2.63 2.89 18.30
CA SER A 175 3.68 2.07 17.68
C SER A 175 3.84 2.44 16.20
N PHE A 176 5.05 2.39 15.66
CA PHE A 176 5.27 2.50 14.23
C PHE A 176 4.72 1.26 13.54
N LYS A 177 3.94 1.49 12.49
CA LYS A 177 3.35 0.45 11.67
C LYS A 177 3.56 0.80 10.21
N THR A 178 3.77 -0.21 9.41
CA THR A 178 3.50 -0.18 7.98
C THR A 178 2.01 0.14 7.79
N LEU A 179 1.74 1.01 6.82
CA LEU A 179 0.40 1.17 6.31
C LEU A 179 0.24 0.11 5.24
N VAL A 180 -0.82 -0.69 5.33
CA VAL A 180 -1.17 -1.69 4.31
C VAL A 180 -2.44 -1.23 3.61
N SER A 181 -2.40 -1.22 2.29
CA SER A 181 -3.46 -0.80 1.38
C SER A 181 -3.95 -1.98 0.56
N GLY A 182 -5.08 -1.82 -0.14
CA GLY A 182 -5.53 -2.82 -1.12
C GLY A 182 -4.44 -3.09 -2.16
N GLY A 183 -4.26 -4.34 -2.55
CA GLY A 183 -3.22 -4.80 -3.47
C GLY A 183 -1.87 -5.16 -2.83
N ASP A 184 -1.63 -4.78 -1.58
CA ASP A 184 -0.38 -5.13 -0.89
C ASP A 184 -0.29 -6.63 -0.59
N ALA A 185 0.94 -7.14 -0.50
CA ALA A 185 1.19 -8.54 -0.17
C ALA A 185 0.88 -8.82 1.30
N ILE A 186 0.19 -9.92 1.55
CA ILE A 186 0.05 -10.53 2.87
C ILE A 186 0.65 -11.93 2.85
N PHE A 187 1.28 -12.31 3.95
CA PHE A 187 2.03 -13.54 4.08
C PHE A 187 1.59 -14.33 5.31
N ALA A 188 1.56 -15.64 5.18
CA ALA A 188 1.34 -16.55 6.30
C ALA A 188 2.33 -17.72 6.23
N GLN A 189 2.63 -18.30 7.38
CA GLN A 189 3.39 -19.55 7.47
C GLN A 189 2.42 -20.67 7.82
N THR A 190 2.43 -21.73 7.01
CA THR A 190 1.62 -22.94 7.22
C THR A 190 2.54 -24.14 7.41
N ASP A 191 1.97 -25.29 7.79
CA ASP A 191 2.72 -26.55 7.88
C ASP A 191 3.29 -26.99 6.52
N GLN A 192 2.74 -26.48 5.42
CA GLN A 192 3.15 -26.77 4.04
C GLN A 192 4.11 -25.72 3.46
N GLY A 193 4.43 -24.67 4.22
CA GLY A 193 5.33 -23.59 3.81
C GLY A 193 4.69 -22.20 3.83
N GLY A 194 5.40 -21.23 3.25
CA GLY A 194 4.95 -19.84 3.17
C GLY A 194 3.86 -19.66 2.13
N VAL A 195 2.74 -19.06 2.53
CA VAL A 195 1.62 -18.67 1.66
C VAL A 195 1.68 -17.18 1.45
N ARG A 196 1.42 -16.76 0.21
CA ARG A 196 1.29 -15.36 -0.17
C ARG A 196 -0.08 -15.14 -0.78
N CYS A 197 -0.78 -14.12 -0.28
CA CYS A 197 -1.99 -13.59 -0.90
C CYS A 197 -1.87 -12.07 -1.00
N SER A 198 -2.93 -11.43 -1.48
CA SER A 198 -3.06 -9.99 -1.57
C SER A 198 -4.16 -9.49 -0.65
N LEU A 199 -3.95 -8.33 -0.04
CA LEU A 199 -5.00 -7.60 0.67
C LEU A 199 -5.98 -7.04 -0.36
N GLY A 200 -7.28 -7.27 -0.19
CA GLY A 200 -8.31 -6.77 -1.10
C GLY A 200 -8.70 -5.33 -0.78
N PHE A 201 -9.46 -5.13 0.30
CA PHE A 201 -9.89 -3.79 0.71
C PHE A 201 -9.85 -3.67 2.23
N ASN A 202 -9.31 -2.55 2.73
CA ASN A 202 -9.49 -2.18 4.13
C ASN A 202 -10.96 -1.86 4.40
N VAL A 203 -11.46 -2.39 5.52
CA VAL A 203 -12.85 -2.26 5.97
C VAL A 203 -12.88 -2.06 7.49
N THR A 204 -14.04 -1.67 8.00
CA THR A 204 -14.33 -1.70 9.43
C THR A 204 -15.24 -2.87 9.70
N ALA A 205 -14.82 -3.79 10.58
CA ALA A 205 -15.65 -4.91 11.00
C ALA A 205 -16.89 -4.43 11.77
N SER A 206 -17.90 -5.30 11.93
CA SER A 206 -19.17 -4.96 12.59
C SER A 206 -19.01 -4.52 14.06
N ASP A 207 -17.92 -4.90 14.72
CA ASP A 207 -17.56 -4.49 16.09
C ASP A 207 -16.71 -3.20 16.15
N GLY A 208 -16.46 -2.57 15.00
CA GLY A 208 -15.63 -1.37 14.88
C GLY A 208 -14.13 -1.65 14.75
N THR A 209 -13.70 -2.92 14.78
CA THR A 209 -12.29 -3.28 14.63
C THR A 209 -11.81 -2.99 13.21
N PRO A 210 -10.66 -2.32 13.03
CA PRO A 210 -10.02 -2.22 11.73
C PRO A 210 -9.76 -3.61 11.15
N ALA A 211 -10.13 -3.83 9.89
CA ALA A 211 -10.00 -5.12 9.25
C ALA A 211 -9.71 -4.95 7.75
N PHE A 212 -9.50 -6.06 7.06
CA PHE A 212 -9.46 -6.10 5.60
C PHE A 212 -10.17 -7.33 5.07
N LEU A 213 -10.63 -7.21 3.83
CA LEU A 213 -11.12 -8.33 3.03
C LEU A 213 -9.99 -8.93 2.20
N THR A 214 -9.99 -10.25 2.07
CA THR A 214 -9.14 -11.03 1.14
C THR A 214 -9.91 -12.27 0.67
N ALA A 215 -9.29 -13.17 -0.09
CA ALA A 215 -9.94 -14.40 -0.53
C ALA A 215 -10.17 -15.37 0.64
N GLY A 216 -11.24 -16.16 0.52
CA GLY A 216 -11.63 -17.16 1.50
C GLY A 216 -10.68 -18.33 1.57
N HIS A 217 -10.18 -18.82 0.44
CA HIS A 217 -9.17 -19.89 0.41
C HIS A 217 -7.88 -19.46 1.12
N CYS A 218 -7.48 -18.18 1.04
CA CYS A 218 -6.41 -17.62 1.87
C CYS A 218 -6.79 -17.68 3.37
N GLY A 219 -7.98 -17.19 3.74
CA GLY A 219 -8.45 -17.21 5.13
C GLY A 219 -8.58 -18.61 5.75
N VAL A 220 -8.87 -19.64 4.94
CA VAL A 220 -8.92 -21.05 5.37
C VAL A 220 -7.51 -21.65 5.48
N ALA A 221 -6.59 -21.28 4.58
CA ALA A 221 -5.23 -21.78 4.57
C ALA A 221 -4.41 -21.37 5.81
N ALA A 222 -4.66 -20.18 6.37
CA ALA A 222 -3.94 -19.69 7.54
C ALA A 222 -4.78 -18.81 8.47
N LYS A 223 -4.55 -18.95 9.79
CA LYS A 223 -5.25 -18.18 10.83
C LYS A 223 -4.73 -16.76 11.02
N GLN A 224 -3.46 -16.52 10.72
CA GLN A 224 -2.74 -15.29 11.05
C GLN A 224 -1.92 -14.82 9.86
N TRP A 225 -1.91 -13.52 9.63
CA TRP A 225 -1.32 -12.89 8.46
C TRP A 225 -0.38 -11.76 8.84
N SER A 226 0.75 -11.69 8.15
CA SER A 226 1.76 -10.62 8.23
C SER A 226 1.75 -9.80 6.94
N ASP A 227 2.17 -8.54 7.02
CA ASP A 227 2.44 -7.66 5.89
C ASP A 227 3.83 -7.86 5.28
N SER A 228 4.63 -8.76 5.84
CA SER A 228 5.98 -9.08 5.37
C SER A 228 6.27 -10.57 5.48
N GLN A 229 7.06 -11.08 4.54
CA GLN A 229 7.28 -12.53 4.37
C GLN A 229 7.85 -13.22 5.63
N ASP A 230 8.76 -12.53 6.32
CA ASP A 230 9.39 -13.00 7.57
C ASP A 230 8.91 -12.20 8.80
N GLY A 231 7.81 -11.47 8.65
CA GLY A 231 7.25 -10.61 9.69
C GLY A 231 6.51 -11.37 10.78
N GLN A 232 6.25 -10.66 11.88
CA GLN A 232 5.25 -11.13 12.85
C GLN A 232 3.85 -10.90 12.28
N PRO A 233 2.87 -11.75 12.62
CA PRO A 233 1.49 -11.48 12.25
C PRO A 233 1.01 -10.12 12.79
N ILE A 234 0.21 -9.45 11.97
CA ILE A 234 -0.43 -8.17 12.28
C ILE A 234 -1.96 -8.28 12.29
N ALA A 235 -2.50 -9.40 11.82
CA ALA A 235 -3.92 -9.61 11.67
C ALA A 235 -4.30 -11.09 11.80
N THR A 236 -5.51 -11.34 12.30
CA THR A 236 -6.07 -12.67 12.55
C THR A 236 -7.40 -12.83 11.81
N VAL A 237 -7.62 -13.99 11.20
CA VAL A 237 -8.85 -14.31 10.48
C VAL A 237 -10.03 -14.36 11.46
N ASP A 238 -11.06 -13.56 11.20
CA ASP A 238 -12.32 -13.54 11.96
C ASP A 238 -13.36 -14.45 11.30
N GLN A 239 -13.50 -14.31 9.98
CA GLN A 239 -14.44 -15.07 9.17
C GLN A 239 -13.76 -15.47 7.86
N ALA A 240 -13.99 -16.70 7.40
CA ALA A 240 -13.54 -17.17 6.09
C ALA A 240 -14.57 -18.17 5.55
N THR A 241 -14.90 -18.06 4.28
CA THR A 241 -15.76 -19.02 3.57
C THR A 241 -15.04 -19.47 2.33
N PHE A 242 -14.76 -20.78 2.25
CA PHE A 242 -14.30 -21.49 1.06
C PHE A 242 -14.42 -23.01 1.30
N PRO A 243 -14.96 -23.81 0.35
CA PRO A 243 -15.57 -23.40 -0.93
C PRO A 243 -16.99 -22.83 -0.75
N GLY A 244 -17.74 -22.67 -1.85
CA GLY A 244 -19.10 -22.11 -1.89
C GLY A 244 -19.10 -20.63 -2.25
N ASN A 245 -18.44 -19.82 -1.41
CA ASN A 245 -18.01 -18.45 -1.69
C ASN A 245 -16.49 -18.39 -1.50
N ASP A 246 -15.87 -17.25 -1.82
CA ASP A 246 -14.42 -17.08 -1.66
C ASP A 246 -14.04 -15.70 -1.10
N PHE A 247 -14.37 -15.47 0.18
CA PHE A 247 -13.92 -14.28 0.92
C PHE A 247 -13.50 -14.61 2.35
N SER A 248 -12.67 -13.73 2.92
CA SER A 248 -12.33 -13.71 4.33
C SER A 248 -12.31 -12.27 4.86
N LEU A 249 -12.81 -12.10 6.09
CA LEU A 249 -12.59 -10.92 6.92
C LEU A 249 -11.45 -11.21 7.89
N VAL A 250 -10.41 -10.38 7.84
CA VAL A 250 -9.21 -10.50 8.68
C VAL A 250 -9.08 -9.23 9.51
N LYS A 251 -9.11 -9.36 10.84
CA LYS A 251 -9.04 -8.22 11.77
C LYS A 251 -7.60 -7.92 12.13
N TYR A 252 -7.22 -6.64 12.13
CA TYR A 252 -5.90 -6.24 12.66
C TYR A 252 -5.84 -6.50 14.16
N ASP A 253 -4.74 -7.09 14.63
CA ASP A 253 -4.56 -7.49 16.02
C ASP A 253 -4.41 -6.28 16.95
N ASP A 254 -3.89 -5.16 16.42
CA ASP A 254 -3.85 -3.89 17.15
C ASP A 254 -5.06 -3.01 16.78
N PRO A 255 -5.98 -2.74 17.73
CA PRO A 255 -7.19 -1.97 17.48
C PRO A 255 -6.93 -0.49 17.17
N ALA A 256 -5.71 0.01 17.42
CA ALA A 256 -5.29 1.37 17.06
C ALA A 256 -4.72 1.46 15.63
N THR A 257 -4.83 0.39 14.83
CA THR A 257 -4.40 0.41 13.42
C THR A 257 -5.25 1.39 12.63
N GLN A 258 -4.61 2.37 12.01
CA GLN A 258 -5.26 3.27 11.06
C GLN A 258 -5.14 2.65 9.69
N THR A 259 -6.28 2.42 9.05
CA THR A 259 -6.37 1.91 7.69
C THR A 259 -6.78 3.03 6.75
N THR A 260 -6.32 2.96 5.51
CA THR A 260 -6.76 3.85 4.43
C THR A 260 -7.71 3.10 3.52
N SER A 261 -8.77 3.75 3.05
CA SER A 261 -9.66 3.17 2.04
C SER A 261 -9.10 3.45 0.65
N ASP A 262 -8.00 2.77 0.32
CA ASP A 262 -7.33 2.90 -0.96
C ASP A 262 -6.69 1.58 -1.42
N VAL A 263 -6.39 1.53 -2.72
CA VAL A 263 -5.61 0.49 -3.38
C VAL A 263 -4.25 1.07 -3.77
N ASN A 264 -3.17 0.42 -3.37
CA ASN A 264 -1.81 0.73 -3.80
C ASN A 264 -1.59 0.22 -5.22
N VAL A 265 -1.58 1.12 -6.19
CA VAL A 265 -1.40 0.77 -7.62
C VAL A 265 0.06 0.76 -8.07
N GLY A 266 0.99 0.74 -7.10
CA GLY A 266 2.44 0.73 -7.33
C GLY A 266 3.02 2.12 -7.57
N ASN A 267 4.36 2.20 -7.66
CA ASN A 267 5.11 3.44 -7.93
C ASN A 267 4.80 4.61 -6.97
N GLY A 268 4.35 4.31 -5.75
CA GLY A 268 3.95 5.31 -4.76
C GLY A 268 2.62 6.01 -5.09
N GLN A 269 1.80 5.42 -5.94
CA GLN A 269 0.47 5.91 -6.30
C GLN A 269 -0.61 5.05 -5.63
N THR A 270 -1.74 5.69 -5.29
CA THR A 270 -2.91 5.00 -4.76
C THR A 270 -4.18 5.44 -5.50
N VAL A 271 -5.17 4.56 -5.56
CA VAL A 271 -6.53 4.86 -6.00
C VAL A 271 -7.42 4.81 -4.76
N GLN A 272 -8.08 5.93 -4.46
CA GLN A 272 -9.03 6.00 -3.35
C GLN A 272 -10.25 5.17 -3.67
N ILE A 273 -10.71 4.39 -2.69
CA ILE A 273 -11.91 3.59 -2.79
C ILE A 273 -12.97 4.25 -1.92
N THR A 274 -14.09 4.63 -2.53
CA THR A 274 -15.10 5.45 -1.88
C THR A 274 -16.40 4.70 -1.63
N GLN A 275 -16.63 3.60 -2.34
CA GLN A 275 -17.85 2.81 -2.24
C GLN A 275 -17.64 1.37 -2.71
N ALA A 276 -18.48 0.46 -2.26
CA ALA A 276 -18.64 -0.83 -2.92
C ALA A 276 -19.59 -0.69 -4.12
N GLU A 277 -19.33 -1.45 -5.18
CA GLU A 277 -20.07 -1.37 -6.45
C GLU A 277 -20.31 -2.77 -6.99
N ASP A 278 -21.53 -3.03 -7.48
CA ASP A 278 -21.84 -4.29 -8.16
C ASP A 278 -21.26 -4.27 -9.59
N ALA A 279 -20.67 -5.39 -10.00
CA ALA A 279 -20.11 -5.53 -11.34
C ALA A 279 -21.21 -5.50 -12.42
N THR A 280 -20.90 -4.90 -13.56
CA THR A 280 -21.74 -4.92 -14.76
C THR A 280 -20.94 -5.42 -15.94
N VAL A 281 -21.50 -6.32 -16.75
CA VAL A 281 -20.83 -6.85 -17.96
C VAL A 281 -20.48 -5.71 -18.91
N GLY A 282 -19.25 -5.72 -19.42
CA GLY A 282 -18.68 -4.69 -20.29
C GLY A 282 -18.00 -3.54 -19.55
N THR A 283 -18.13 -3.46 -18.22
CA THR A 283 -17.43 -2.44 -17.43
C THR A 283 -15.93 -2.70 -17.41
N GLN A 284 -15.15 -1.65 -17.69
CA GLN A 284 -13.71 -1.65 -17.49
C GLN A 284 -13.38 -1.73 -16.01
N VAL A 285 -12.49 -2.64 -15.65
CA VAL A 285 -12.03 -2.88 -14.28
C VAL A 285 -10.51 -2.96 -14.24
N PHE A 286 -9.98 -2.68 -13.06
CA PHE A 286 -8.57 -2.76 -12.74
C PHE A 286 -8.41 -3.77 -11.61
N ARG A 287 -7.42 -4.65 -11.73
CA ARG A 287 -7.02 -5.56 -10.67
C ARG A 287 -5.65 -5.17 -10.17
N MET A 288 -5.52 -5.07 -8.85
CA MET A 288 -4.22 -5.01 -8.19
C MET A 288 -3.98 -6.30 -7.41
N GLY A 289 -2.84 -6.93 -7.68
CA GLY A 289 -2.40 -8.16 -7.03
C GLY A 289 -0.92 -8.06 -6.70
N SER A 290 -0.52 -8.72 -5.61
CA SER A 290 0.84 -8.59 -5.11
C SER A 290 1.87 -9.25 -6.03
N THR A 291 1.48 -10.26 -6.83
CA THR A 291 2.39 -10.99 -7.72
C THR A 291 2.57 -10.29 -9.04
N THR A 292 1.48 -9.98 -9.74
CA THR A 292 1.55 -9.43 -11.11
C THR A 292 1.44 -7.91 -11.15
N GLY A 293 1.05 -7.27 -10.04
CA GLY A 293 0.87 -5.82 -9.97
C GLY A 293 -0.47 -5.38 -10.55
N LEU A 294 -0.51 -4.17 -11.14
CA LEU A 294 -1.72 -3.58 -11.70
C LEU A 294 -1.95 -4.08 -13.13
N HIS A 295 -3.12 -4.65 -13.37
CA HIS A 295 -3.60 -4.98 -14.72
C HIS A 295 -5.05 -4.54 -14.89
N ASP A 296 -5.50 -4.46 -16.13
CA ASP A 296 -6.84 -4.00 -16.47
C ASP A 296 -7.48 -4.92 -17.52
N GLY A 297 -8.81 -4.77 -17.66
CA GLY A 297 -9.64 -5.57 -18.55
C GLY A 297 -11.11 -5.25 -18.32
N SER A 298 -12.00 -6.16 -18.70
CA SER A 298 -13.44 -5.96 -18.67
C SER A 298 -14.17 -7.11 -17.99
N VAL A 299 -15.31 -6.79 -17.38
CA VAL A 299 -16.24 -7.83 -16.90
C VAL A 299 -16.89 -8.51 -18.10
N THR A 300 -16.73 -9.82 -18.21
CA THR A 300 -17.25 -10.63 -19.33
C THR A 300 -18.46 -11.47 -18.93
N GLY A 301 -18.66 -11.71 -17.64
CA GLY A 301 -19.78 -12.48 -17.10
C GLY A 301 -20.05 -12.19 -15.62
N LEU A 302 -21.25 -12.54 -15.17
CA LEU A 302 -21.70 -12.46 -13.79
C LEU A 302 -22.31 -13.81 -13.39
N ASP A 303 -22.47 -14.04 -12.09
CA ASP A 303 -23.02 -15.27 -11.52
C ASP A 303 -22.31 -16.55 -12.00
N ALA A 304 -21.00 -16.45 -12.22
CA ALA A 304 -20.19 -17.59 -12.63
C ALA A 304 -20.07 -18.63 -11.50
N THR A 305 -20.17 -19.90 -11.87
CA THR A 305 -19.82 -21.04 -11.03
C THR A 305 -18.50 -21.62 -11.52
N VAL A 306 -17.52 -21.71 -10.63
CA VAL A 306 -16.20 -22.25 -10.93
C VAL A 306 -15.97 -23.49 -10.07
N ASN A 307 -15.44 -24.54 -10.69
CA ASN A 307 -15.14 -25.81 -10.05
C ASN A 307 -13.61 -25.97 -10.01
N PHE A 308 -12.99 -25.57 -8.92
CA PHE A 308 -11.55 -25.71 -8.73
C PHE A 308 -11.19 -27.14 -8.32
N GLN A 309 -9.99 -27.59 -8.71
CA GLN A 309 -9.43 -28.80 -8.11
C GLN A 309 -9.26 -28.56 -6.61
N SER A 310 -9.78 -29.46 -5.76
CA SER A 310 -9.69 -29.23 -4.32
C SER A 310 -8.25 -29.27 -3.83
N GLU A 311 -7.89 -28.30 -2.98
CA GLU A 311 -6.57 -28.24 -2.34
C GLU A 311 -6.45 -29.25 -1.18
N THR A 312 -7.59 -29.69 -0.63
CA THR A 312 -7.63 -30.58 0.55
C THR A 312 -7.97 -32.03 0.19
N ASP A 313 -8.58 -32.27 -0.97
CA ASP A 313 -8.87 -33.59 -1.50
C ASP A 313 -8.34 -33.73 -2.94
N PRO A 314 -7.34 -34.57 -3.19
CA PRO A 314 -6.78 -34.75 -4.54
C PRO A 314 -7.78 -35.32 -5.56
N ASN A 315 -8.92 -35.86 -5.13
CA ASN A 315 -10.01 -36.32 -6.00
C ASN A 315 -11.27 -35.45 -5.88
N GLY A 316 -11.21 -34.38 -5.09
CA GLY A 316 -12.34 -33.51 -4.78
C GLY A 316 -12.44 -32.28 -5.68
N VAL A 317 -13.53 -31.56 -5.54
CA VAL A 317 -13.84 -30.33 -6.27
C VAL A 317 -14.27 -29.26 -5.27
N ASP A 318 -13.62 -28.11 -5.33
CA ASP A 318 -13.98 -26.91 -4.58
C ASP A 318 -14.82 -25.99 -5.49
N THR A 319 -16.15 -26.07 -5.36
CA THR A 319 -17.09 -25.28 -6.16
C THR A 319 -17.37 -23.93 -5.52
N VAL A 320 -17.18 -22.84 -6.26
CA VAL A 320 -17.51 -21.47 -5.84
C VAL A 320 -18.55 -20.88 -6.79
N ASN A 321 -19.57 -20.19 -6.26
CA ASN A 321 -20.70 -19.66 -7.03
C ASN A 321 -20.78 -18.13 -6.93
N GLY A 322 -21.54 -17.52 -7.85
CA GLY A 322 -21.83 -16.08 -7.79
C GLY A 322 -20.63 -15.19 -8.11
N LEU A 323 -19.65 -15.72 -8.85
CA LEU A 323 -18.43 -14.99 -9.16
C LEU A 323 -18.60 -14.04 -10.35
N ILE A 324 -17.82 -12.98 -10.36
CA ILE A 324 -17.64 -12.07 -11.50
C ILE A 324 -16.58 -12.70 -12.40
N GLN A 325 -16.84 -12.81 -13.70
CA GLN A 325 -15.87 -13.28 -14.69
C GLN A 325 -15.28 -12.07 -15.44
N THR A 326 -13.96 -12.05 -15.61
CA THR A 326 -13.26 -11.01 -16.37
C THR A 326 -12.19 -11.61 -17.28
N ASP A 327 -11.70 -10.82 -18.23
CA ASP A 327 -10.52 -11.11 -19.06
C ASP A 327 -9.20 -10.56 -18.47
N VAL A 328 -9.24 -10.03 -17.24
CA VAL A 328 -8.07 -9.52 -16.54
C VAL A 328 -7.19 -10.70 -16.14
N CYS A 329 -5.90 -10.68 -16.45
CA CYS A 329 -4.98 -11.75 -16.04
C CYS A 329 -4.69 -11.71 -14.52
N ALA A 330 -4.45 -12.87 -13.93
CA ALA A 330 -3.97 -13.02 -12.55
C ALA A 330 -3.10 -14.29 -12.42
N GLU A 331 -2.19 -14.31 -11.46
CA GLU A 331 -1.32 -15.45 -11.18
C GLU A 331 -1.31 -15.80 -9.68
N ALA A 332 -0.68 -16.92 -9.32
CA ALA A 332 -0.58 -17.36 -7.93
C ALA A 332 -0.03 -16.25 -7.02
N GLY A 333 -0.73 -15.98 -5.91
CA GLY A 333 -0.44 -14.90 -4.99
C GLY A 333 -1.16 -13.57 -5.26
N ASP A 334 -1.82 -13.41 -6.42
CA ASP A 334 -2.78 -12.31 -6.63
C ASP A 334 -4.12 -12.56 -5.95
N SER A 335 -4.38 -13.80 -5.49
CA SER A 335 -5.54 -14.19 -4.69
C SER A 335 -5.84 -13.18 -3.58
N GLY A 336 -7.11 -12.79 -3.46
CA GLY A 336 -7.62 -11.79 -2.53
C GLY A 336 -7.42 -10.35 -2.98
N GLY A 337 -6.62 -10.10 -4.03
CA GLY A 337 -6.31 -8.76 -4.54
C GLY A 337 -7.54 -8.03 -5.07
N SER A 338 -7.50 -6.70 -5.00
CA SER A 338 -8.60 -5.80 -5.32
C SER A 338 -8.96 -5.82 -6.80
N LEU A 339 -10.24 -5.95 -7.13
CA LEU A 339 -10.83 -5.57 -8.41
C LEU A 339 -11.65 -4.29 -8.21
N PHE A 340 -11.34 -3.23 -8.94
CA PHE A 340 -11.90 -1.89 -8.70
C PHE A 340 -12.09 -1.10 -10.00
N THR A 341 -12.89 -0.04 -9.96
CA THR A 341 -13.06 0.91 -11.06
C THR A 341 -12.10 2.10 -10.90
N GLN A 342 -11.77 2.77 -12.01
CA GLN A 342 -10.91 3.96 -11.98
C GLN A 342 -11.45 5.07 -11.07
N ASP A 343 -12.77 5.15 -10.93
CA ASP A 343 -13.46 6.17 -10.14
C ASP A 343 -13.62 5.78 -8.65
N GLY A 344 -13.01 4.67 -8.21
CA GLY A 344 -12.94 4.29 -6.80
C GLY A 344 -14.05 3.37 -6.30
N GLY A 345 -14.70 2.60 -7.19
CA GLY A 345 -15.63 1.54 -6.81
C GLY A 345 -14.89 0.24 -6.49
N ALA A 346 -15.14 -0.35 -5.31
CA ALA A 346 -14.69 -1.69 -4.94
C ALA A 346 -15.65 -2.75 -5.50
N VAL A 347 -15.16 -3.56 -6.45
CA VAL A 347 -15.99 -4.48 -7.24
C VAL A 347 -15.85 -5.92 -6.77
N GLY A 348 -14.62 -6.41 -6.64
CA GLY A 348 -14.39 -7.84 -6.36
C GLY A 348 -13.05 -8.16 -5.67
N LEU A 349 -12.94 -9.38 -5.16
CA LEU A 349 -11.74 -9.97 -4.59
C LEU A 349 -11.28 -11.11 -5.50
N THR A 350 -10.00 -11.13 -5.90
CA THR A 350 -9.46 -12.17 -6.80
C THR A 350 -9.63 -13.56 -6.18
N SER A 351 -10.38 -14.45 -6.83
CA SER A 351 -10.57 -15.84 -6.37
C SER A 351 -9.58 -16.78 -7.04
N GLY A 352 -9.62 -16.85 -8.37
CA GLY A 352 -8.77 -17.73 -9.15
C GLY A 352 -9.11 -17.63 -10.62
N GLY A 353 -8.39 -18.37 -11.46
CA GLY A 353 -8.55 -18.25 -12.91
C GLY A 353 -7.77 -19.28 -13.69
N SER A 354 -7.68 -19.03 -14.99
CA SER A 354 -6.87 -19.80 -15.93
C SER A 354 -5.97 -18.89 -16.73
N GLY A 355 -4.90 -19.44 -17.32
CA GLY A 355 -3.93 -18.69 -18.10
C GLY A 355 -2.87 -18.00 -17.24
N ASP A 356 -2.22 -16.97 -17.81
CA ASP A 356 -1.17 -16.19 -17.17
C ASP A 356 -1.13 -14.75 -17.74
N CYS A 357 -0.34 -13.87 -17.14
CA CYS A 357 -0.23 -12.48 -17.60
C CYS A 357 0.61 -12.28 -18.87
N THR A 358 1.09 -13.37 -19.50
CA THR A 358 1.78 -13.36 -20.80
C THR A 358 0.85 -13.75 -21.95
N SER A 359 -0.01 -14.74 -21.73
CA SER A 359 -0.88 -15.37 -22.73
C SER A 359 -2.34 -14.93 -22.60
N GLY A 360 -2.68 -14.24 -21.51
CA GLY A 360 -4.04 -13.91 -21.14
C GLY A 360 -4.76 -15.09 -20.49
N GLY A 361 -6.04 -14.90 -20.17
CA GLY A 361 -6.81 -15.89 -19.46
C GLY A 361 -8.16 -15.36 -18.99
N GLU A 362 -8.81 -16.14 -18.15
CA GLU A 362 -10.05 -15.76 -17.47
C GLU A 362 -9.80 -15.76 -15.97
N THR A 363 -10.19 -14.68 -15.30
CA THR A 363 -10.10 -14.59 -13.84
C THR A 363 -11.47 -14.35 -13.25
N PHE A 364 -11.71 -14.96 -12.10
CA PHE A 364 -12.96 -14.90 -11.37
C PHE A 364 -12.78 -14.19 -10.03
N PHE A 365 -13.79 -13.42 -9.65
CA PHE A 365 -13.72 -12.55 -8.47
C PHE A 365 -14.97 -12.69 -7.62
N GLN A 366 -14.78 -12.77 -6.31
CA GLN A 366 -15.86 -12.72 -5.34
C GLN A 366 -16.38 -11.27 -5.23
N PRO A 367 -17.69 -11.00 -5.45
CA PRO A 367 -18.24 -9.65 -5.28
C PRO A 367 -17.99 -9.08 -3.88
N VAL A 368 -17.49 -7.84 -3.80
CA VAL A 368 -17.25 -7.15 -2.52
C VAL A 368 -18.56 -6.87 -1.78
N THR A 369 -19.62 -6.51 -2.50
CA THR A 369 -20.96 -6.26 -1.93
C THR A 369 -21.49 -7.49 -1.19
N ALA A 370 -21.30 -8.70 -1.75
CA ALA A 370 -21.65 -9.95 -1.10
C ALA A 370 -20.80 -10.23 0.14
N ALA A 371 -19.48 -10.01 0.07
CA ALA A 371 -18.57 -10.19 1.22
C ALA A 371 -18.89 -9.22 2.38
N LEU A 372 -19.14 -7.94 2.08
CA LEU A 372 -19.55 -6.94 3.08
C LEU A 372 -20.88 -7.31 3.74
N THR A 373 -21.86 -7.74 2.94
CA THR A 373 -23.17 -8.19 3.44
C THR A 373 -23.03 -9.40 4.38
N ALA A 374 -22.24 -10.39 3.98
CA ALA A 374 -22.06 -11.62 4.75
C ALA A 374 -21.33 -11.38 6.08
N THR A 375 -20.34 -10.49 6.08
CA THR A 375 -19.48 -10.21 7.25
C THR A 375 -20.03 -9.12 8.16
N GLY A 376 -20.93 -8.29 7.66
CA GLY A 376 -21.37 -7.05 8.30
C GLY A 376 -20.30 -5.96 8.34
N ALA A 377 -19.20 -6.12 7.60
CA ALA A 377 -18.16 -5.11 7.50
C ALA A 377 -18.60 -3.94 6.60
N THR A 378 -17.96 -2.79 6.77
CA THR A 378 -18.24 -1.56 6.02
C THR A 378 -16.98 -1.01 5.38
N LEU A 379 -17.11 -0.46 4.18
CA LEU A 379 -15.99 0.07 3.40
C LEU A 379 -15.87 1.59 3.59
N GLY A 380 -14.66 2.07 3.85
CA GLY A 380 -14.38 3.48 4.10
C GLY A 380 -14.91 4.00 5.44
N ASP A 381 -14.52 5.23 5.79
CA ASP A 381 -14.89 5.86 7.06
C ASP A 381 -16.42 5.94 7.20
N GLY A 382 -16.94 5.44 8.31
CA GLY A 382 -18.34 5.53 8.71
C GLY A 382 -18.86 6.96 8.89
N ALA A 383 -18.96 7.71 7.80
CA ALA A 383 -19.57 9.03 7.70
C ALA A 383 -20.11 9.28 6.27
N ALA A 384 -20.95 8.38 5.76
CA ALA A 384 -21.96 8.71 4.75
C ALA A 384 -23.27 8.05 5.17
N GLY A 385 -24.24 8.88 5.56
CA GLY A 385 -25.42 8.47 6.30
C GLY A 385 -26.29 7.43 5.59
N ALA A 386 -26.56 6.34 6.29
CA ALA A 386 -27.89 5.74 6.23
C ALA A 386 -28.88 6.80 6.73
N GLY A 387 -29.48 7.53 5.79
CA GLY A 387 -30.64 8.35 6.07
C GLY A 387 -31.72 7.46 6.68
N ALA A 388 -31.91 7.60 7.99
CA ALA A 388 -33.17 7.27 8.63
C ALA A 388 -34.24 8.18 8.00
N GLY A 389 -34.91 7.64 6.99
CA GLY A 389 -36.02 8.26 6.28
C GLY A 389 -37.21 7.29 6.23
N ALA A 390 -37.53 6.62 7.34
CA ALA A 390 -38.87 6.12 7.58
C ALA A 390 -39.55 7.14 8.49
N GLY A 391 -40.31 8.05 7.87
CA GLY A 391 -41.16 8.99 8.57
C GLY A 391 -42.16 8.21 9.41
N ASP A 392 -42.07 8.43 10.72
CA ASP A 392 -43.11 8.14 11.68
C ASP A 392 -44.27 9.12 11.43
N ASP A 393 -45.24 8.72 10.61
CA ASP A 393 -46.55 9.38 10.56
C ASP A 393 -47.40 8.88 11.74
N THR A 394 -47.01 9.26 12.95
CA THR A 394 -47.92 9.31 14.10
C THR A 394 -48.82 10.54 13.93
N ALA A 395 -49.86 10.36 13.12
CA ALA A 395 -50.96 11.31 13.00
C ALA A 395 -51.65 11.46 14.37
N THR A 396 -51.41 12.60 14.99
CA THR A 396 -52.14 13.12 16.15
C THR A 396 -53.58 13.41 15.70
N ALA A 397 -54.53 12.70 16.29
CA ALA A 397 -55.95 12.92 16.11
C ALA A 397 -56.41 14.17 16.87
N ASP A 398 -57.14 15.05 16.19
CA ASP A 398 -58.13 15.97 16.78
C ASP A 398 -59.47 15.76 16.05
N PRO A 399 -60.63 15.70 16.75
CA PRO A 399 -61.85 15.06 16.26
C PRO A 399 -62.85 16.08 15.70
N SER A 400 -63.51 15.75 14.60
CA SER A 400 -64.94 16.06 14.39
C SER A 400 -65.47 15.63 13.03
N ALA A 401 -66.78 15.31 13.06
CA ALA A 401 -67.75 15.32 11.96
C ALA A 401 -67.92 14.03 11.11
N THR A 402 -68.62 13.06 11.72
CA THR A 402 -69.93 12.51 11.33
C THR A 402 -70.30 12.17 9.88
N ALA A 403 -70.93 10.98 9.81
CA ALA A 403 -71.96 10.46 8.88
C ALA A 403 -71.45 9.75 7.62
N ALA A 404 -72.01 8.64 7.12
CA ALA A 404 -72.93 7.61 7.62
C ALA A 404 -72.98 6.51 6.52
N ASP A 405 -73.13 5.26 6.97
CA ASP A 405 -73.80 4.09 6.35
C ASP A 405 -73.17 3.25 5.20
N PRO A 406 -73.39 1.91 5.19
CA PRO A 406 -72.55 0.90 4.54
C PRO A 406 -73.27 0.14 3.40
N SER A 407 -72.56 -0.80 2.77
CA SER A 407 -73.18 -1.91 2.03
C SER A 407 -72.26 -3.14 2.06
N ALA A 408 -72.82 -4.24 2.56
CA ALA A 408 -72.24 -5.57 2.66
C ALA A 408 -72.18 -6.31 1.30
N THR A 409 -71.34 -7.33 1.18
CA THR A 409 -71.77 -8.74 0.94
C THR A 409 -70.59 -9.72 0.96
N ASP A 410 -70.76 -10.77 1.78
CA ASP A 410 -70.44 -12.20 1.63
C ASP A 410 -69.19 -12.64 0.84
N GLY A 411 -68.36 -13.60 1.27
CA GLY A 411 -68.56 -14.69 2.22
C GLY A 411 -68.22 -16.02 1.53
N THR A 412 -67.29 -16.80 2.08
CA THR A 412 -67.28 -18.28 2.21
C THR A 412 -65.89 -18.75 2.64
N GLY A 413 -65.82 -19.48 3.75
CA GLY A 413 -64.64 -20.25 4.15
C GLY A 413 -64.79 -21.74 3.81
N ASP A 414 -63.73 -22.52 4.07
CA ASP A 414 -63.85 -23.83 4.70
C ASP A 414 -62.51 -24.26 5.33
N GLN A 415 -62.60 -25.06 6.39
CA GLN A 415 -61.54 -25.53 7.27
C GLN A 415 -61.07 -26.96 6.94
N SER A 416 -59.91 -27.29 7.53
CA SER A 416 -59.59 -28.56 8.22
C SER A 416 -58.95 -29.71 7.42
N GLY A 417 -57.98 -30.37 8.08
CA GLY A 417 -57.55 -31.73 7.75
C GLY A 417 -56.11 -32.06 8.14
N ALA A 418 -55.88 -32.41 9.41
CA ALA A 418 -54.65 -33.06 9.89
C ALA A 418 -54.82 -34.59 9.88
N VAL A 419 -53.81 -35.36 9.44
CA VAL A 419 -53.49 -36.71 9.97
C VAL A 419 -52.12 -37.23 9.49
N ASP A 420 -51.33 -37.73 10.44
CA ASP A 420 -50.26 -38.74 10.32
C ASP A 420 -50.89 -40.14 10.62
N PRO A 421 -50.42 -41.27 10.06
CA PRO A 421 -49.50 -42.15 10.83
C PRO A 421 -48.50 -43.03 10.01
N SER A 422 -47.25 -43.08 10.50
CA SER A 422 -46.36 -44.23 10.81
C SER A 422 -46.17 -45.52 9.95
N ALA A 423 -44.87 -45.94 9.94
CA ALA A 423 -44.28 -47.30 10.02
C ALA A 423 -44.07 -48.19 8.76
N THR A 424 -42.82 -48.62 8.48
CA THR A 424 -42.30 -50.00 8.76
C THR A 424 -40.84 -50.25 8.31
N ASP A 425 -40.20 -51.15 9.06
CA ASP A 425 -38.84 -51.72 8.99
C ASP A 425 -38.47 -52.50 7.71
N GLY A 426 -37.17 -52.73 7.52
CA GLY A 426 -36.64 -53.81 6.66
C GLY A 426 -35.12 -54.00 6.78
N THR A 427 -34.70 -54.92 7.65
CA THR A 427 -33.34 -55.45 7.80
C THR A 427 -32.96 -56.45 6.70
N GLY A 428 -31.66 -56.57 6.39
CA GLY A 428 -31.13 -57.63 5.53
C GLY A 428 -29.60 -57.64 5.42
N THR A 429 -28.97 -58.53 6.18
CA THR A 429 -27.54 -58.90 6.20
C THR A 429 -27.13 -59.78 5.01
N GLY A 430 -25.86 -59.73 4.60
CA GLY A 430 -25.23 -60.73 3.73
C GLY A 430 -23.72 -60.49 3.54
N GLU A 431 -22.92 -61.46 3.98
CA GLU A 431 -21.46 -61.47 4.13
C GLU A 431 -20.67 -61.80 2.83
N ASP A 432 -19.35 -61.49 2.91
CA ASP A 432 -18.16 -62.16 2.35
C ASP A 432 -17.98 -62.38 0.83
N GLN A 433 -16.87 -61.84 0.28
CA GLN A 433 -15.67 -62.66 0.04
C GLN A 433 -14.43 -61.86 -0.41
N SER A 434 -13.30 -62.44 -0.04
CA SER A 434 -11.90 -62.05 -0.20
C SER A 434 -11.35 -62.15 -1.62
N GLY A 435 -10.29 -61.39 -1.91
CA GLY A 435 -9.48 -61.54 -3.12
C GLY A 435 -8.12 -60.84 -3.00
N THR A 436 -7.10 -61.64 -2.72
CA THR A 436 -5.66 -61.29 -2.62
C THR A 436 -4.99 -61.06 -3.98
N GLY A 437 -3.98 -60.18 -4.03
CA GLY A 437 -2.99 -60.07 -5.12
C GLY A 437 -2.02 -58.90 -4.83
N GLN A 438 -0.98 -59.09 -4.02
CA GLN A 438 0.35 -59.64 -4.33
C GLN A 438 1.26 -58.68 -5.11
N ASP A 439 2.36 -58.38 -4.43
CA ASP A 439 3.44 -57.41 -4.67
C ASP A 439 4.53 -58.03 -5.56
N THR A 440 5.09 -57.27 -6.51
CA THR A 440 6.38 -57.55 -7.16
C THR A 440 7.02 -56.26 -7.64
N GLY A 441 8.19 -55.94 -7.09
CA GLY A 441 9.04 -54.82 -7.50
C GLY A 441 9.97 -55.13 -8.67
N ASN A 442 10.52 -54.06 -9.26
CA ASN A 442 11.95 -53.84 -9.49
C ASN A 442 12.14 -52.58 -10.35
N GLY A 443 12.67 -51.51 -9.74
CA GLY A 443 13.21 -50.33 -10.41
C GLY A 443 14.69 -50.19 -10.08
N ALA A 444 15.51 -50.09 -11.13
CA ALA A 444 16.95 -50.27 -11.14
C ALA A 444 17.76 -49.16 -10.43
N ASP A 445 18.94 -49.58 -9.97
CA ASP A 445 20.10 -48.78 -9.57
C ASP A 445 20.59 -47.85 -10.69
N ASP A 446 20.92 -46.61 -10.29
CA ASP A 446 21.99 -45.71 -10.77
C ASP A 446 21.89 -44.47 -9.86
N GLY A 447 22.87 -43.91 -9.16
CA GLY A 447 24.30 -44.09 -9.05
C GLY A 447 24.84 -42.79 -8.41
N SER A 448 25.69 -42.91 -7.39
CA SER A 448 26.67 -41.91 -6.88
C SER A 448 26.21 -40.49 -6.50
N SER A 449 26.40 -40.10 -5.22
CA SER A 449 27.55 -39.25 -4.84
C SER A 449 27.54 -38.81 -3.36
N LEU A 450 28.65 -39.15 -2.68
CA LEU A 450 29.49 -38.27 -1.85
C LEU A 450 28.92 -37.59 -0.58
N THR A 451 29.33 -38.18 0.55
CA THR A 451 30.00 -37.52 1.70
C THR A 451 30.19 -36.00 1.64
N SER A 452 29.76 -35.27 2.69
CA SER A 452 30.65 -34.81 3.77
C SER A 452 29.95 -33.84 4.72
N ASN A 453 30.23 -34.03 6.01
CA ASN A 453 30.05 -33.04 7.07
C ASN A 453 30.77 -31.73 6.75
N HIS A 454 30.15 -30.59 7.09
CA HIS A 454 30.70 -29.59 8.01
C HIS A 454 29.61 -28.69 8.57
#